data_AF-A0A9P6PHB5-F1
#
_entry.id   AF-A0A9P6PHB5-F1
#
_cell.length_a   1.000
_cell.length_b   1.000
_cell.length_c   1.000
_cell.angle_alpha   90.00
_cell.angle_beta   90.00
_cell.angle_gamma   90.00
#
_symmetry.space_group_name_H-M   'P 1'
#
loop_
_entity.id
_entity.type
_entity.pdbx_description
1 polymer ?
#
loop_
_entity_poly.entity_id
_entity_poly.type
_entity_poly.pdbx_seq_one_letter_code
_entity_poly.pdbx_strand_id
1 'polypeptide(L)'
;MTTTLQSNLTRPLALKQGTSEVSILVPSDVWVAAEQLREEFLISSEASPAGETIEDAAADDQAPEMALVARFLKFATDKSEQNDPSLQFIPVLKTAFLFFVTKYLKGNEIHAVTRHLASDTRVVIINAFFSALVFLRSMDALAAQEYTPPTSALFAAAQEGSAKLFAIFGGQGNIEEYFDELADIYTTYSTLVQDYVEDMAAVLREHARSEDASVFHSKGLDVMGWLRSPDSKPDVAYLVSAP
;
A
#
# COMPACT_ATOMS: atom_id res chain seq x y z
N MET A 1 13.91 46.27 -9.31
CA MET A 1 12.96 45.15 -9.35
C MET A 1 13.28 44.25 -8.18
N THR A 2 12.54 44.39 -7.09
CA THR A 2 12.70 43.62 -5.85
C THR A 2 11.92 42.32 -5.98
N THR A 3 12.65 41.20 -6.06
CA THR A 3 12.08 39.85 -6.02
C THR A 3 11.56 39.58 -4.62
N THR A 4 10.25 39.61 -4.43
CA THR A 4 9.61 39.28 -3.16
C THR A 4 9.76 37.78 -2.93
N LEU A 5 10.58 37.37 -1.96
CA LEU A 5 10.56 36.02 -1.40
C LEU A 5 9.20 35.85 -0.71
N GLN A 6 8.21 35.24 -1.38
CA GLN A 6 7.03 34.72 -0.70
C GLN A 6 7.51 33.60 0.22
N SER A 7 7.57 33.88 1.52
CA SER A 7 7.67 32.84 2.54
C SER A 7 6.43 31.96 2.40
N ASN A 8 6.60 30.72 1.93
CA ASN A 8 5.52 29.73 1.92
C ASN A 8 5.14 29.44 3.37
N LEU A 9 4.05 30.05 3.85
CA LEU A 9 3.54 29.86 5.20
C LEU A 9 3.00 28.44 5.32
N THR A 10 3.58 27.65 6.22
CA THR A 10 3.11 26.29 6.56
C THR A 10 2.37 26.29 7.88
N ARG A 11 1.39 25.39 8.03
CA ARG A 11 0.60 25.18 9.25
C ARG A 11 0.69 23.72 9.70
N PRO A 12 0.76 23.45 11.02
CA PRO A 12 0.81 22.09 11.54
C PRO A 12 -0.57 21.41 11.47
N LEU A 13 -0.71 20.39 10.64
CA LEU A 13 -1.84 19.47 10.63
C LEU A 13 -1.57 18.35 11.63
N ALA A 14 -2.20 18.40 12.80
CA ALA A 14 -2.08 17.36 13.82
C ALA A 14 -3.02 16.17 13.51
N LEU A 15 -2.45 14.97 13.44
CA LEU A 15 -3.16 13.70 13.39
C LEU A 15 -3.02 13.04 14.76
N LYS A 16 -4.14 12.60 15.35
CA LYS A 16 -4.15 11.93 16.65
C LYS A 16 -5.07 10.72 16.61
N GLN A 17 -4.55 9.56 17.00
CA GLN A 17 -5.33 8.34 17.13
C GLN A 17 -4.80 7.54 18.33
N GLY A 18 -5.66 7.28 19.32
CA GLY A 18 -5.25 6.63 20.57
C GLY A 18 -4.16 7.43 21.29
N THR A 19 -3.01 6.79 21.53
CA THR A 19 -1.83 7.41 22.15
C THR A 19 -0.84 8.02 21.15
N SER A 20 -1.05 7.81 19.85
CA SER A 20 -0.15 8.31 18.80
C SER A 20 -0.57 9.69 18.33
N GLU A 21 0.39 10.60 18.21
CA GLU A 21 0.19 11.95 17.69
C GLU A 21 1.34 12.35 16.76
N VAL A 22 1.02 12.92 15.61
CA VAL A 22 2.01 13.36 14.63
C VAL A 22 1.54 14.64 13.96
N SER A 23 2.47 15.57 13.73
CA SER A 23 2.18 16.85 13.07
C SER A 23 2.87 16.94 11.72
N ILE A 24 2.08 17.17 10.67
CA ILE A 24 2.55 17.35 9.28
C ILE A 24 2.48 18.84 8.95
N LEU A 25 3.56 19.44 8.48
CA LEU A 25 3.54 20.84 8.04
C LEU A 25 2.93 20.95 6.64
N VAL A 26 1.78 21.61 6.55
CA VAL A 26 0.99 21.74 5.32
C VAL A 26 1.02 23.19 4.81
N PRO A 27 1.22 23.43 3.50
CA PRO A 27 1.11 24.76 2.92
C PRO A 27 -0.26 25.43 3.19
N SER A 28 -0.24 26.74 3.49
CA SER A 28 -1.46 27.45 3.91
C SER A 28 -2.53 27.56 2.81
N ASP A 29 -2.14 27.48 1.55
CA ASP A 29 -3.03 27.53 0.37
C ASP A 29 -3.89 26.27 0.22
N VAL A 30 -3.44 25.14 0.77
CA VAL A 30 -4.17 23.86 0.74
C VAL A 30 -4.77 23.49 2.10
N TRP A 31 -4.76 24.42 3.06
CA TRP A 31 -5.17 24.18 4.44
C TRP A 31 -6.62 23.71 4.58
N VAL A 32 -7.55 24.30 3.82
CA VAL A 32 -8.98 23.93 3.87
C VAL A 32 -9.18 22.46 3.50
N ALA A 33 -8.54 22.01 2.42
CA ALA A 33 -8.58 20.62 1.98
C ALA A 33 -7.91 19.68 3.01
N ALA A 34 -6.84 20.14 3.65
CA ALA A 34 -6.12 19.36 4.67
C ALA A 34 -6.94 19.18 5.95
N GLU A 35 -7.63 20.23 6.40
CA GLU A 35 -8.51 20.19 7.55
C GLU A 35 -9.71 19.27 7.29
N GLN A 36 -10.32 19.36 6.12
CA GLN A 36 -11.38 18.46 5.69
C GLN A 36 -10.92 16.99 5.69
N LEU A 37 -9.78 16.67 5.05
CA LEU A 37 -9.25 15.31 5.02
C LEU A 37 -8.98 14.77 6.41
N ARG A 38 -8.40 15.58 7.30
CA ARG A 38 -8.14 15.20 8.69
C ARG A 38 -9.45 14.88 9.41
N GLU A 39 -10.46 15.73 9.31
CA GLU A 39 -11.74 15.52 9.99
C GLU A 39 -12.44 14.25 9.49
N GLU A 40 -12.52 14.07 8.18
CA GLU A 40 -13.11 12.86 7.61
C GLU A 40 -12.32 11.59 7.98
N PHE A 41 -10.98 11.67 8.03
CA PHE A 41 -10.13 10.58 8.48
C PHE A 41 -10.43 10.19 9.93
N LEU A 42 -10.48 11.17 10.84
CA LEU A 42 -10.76 10.91 12.26
C LEU A 42 -12.15 10.28 12.44
N ILE A 43 -13.18 10.80 11.76
CA ILE A 43 -14.53 10.23 11.78
C ILE A 43 -14.53 8.79 11.27
N SER A 44 -13.86 8.52 10.14
CA SER A 44 -13.78 7.17 9.58
C SER A 44 -13.07 6.18 10.51
N SER A 45 -12.08 6.67 11.26
CA SER A 45 -11.29 5.88 12.19
C SER A 45 -12.06 5.49 13.46
N GLU A 46 -12.99 6.35 13.91
CA GLU A 46 -13.87 6.10 15.05
C GLU A 46 -15.05 5.17 14.68
N ALA A 47 -15.48 5.19 13.43
CA ALA A 47 -16.58 4.37 12.93
C ALA A 47 -16.20 2.91 12.70
N SER A 48 -14.91 2.57 12.65
CA SER A 48 -14.45 1.20 12.53
C SER A 48 -14.57 0.48 13.88
N PRO A 49 -15.45 -0.55 14.02
CA PRO A 49 -15.69 -1.23 15.31
C PRO A 49 -14.47 -2.03 15.80
N ALA A 50 -13.47 -2.22 14.94
CA ALA A 50 -12.12 -2.54 15.34
C ALA A 50 -11.33 -1.23 15.42
N GLY A 51 -11.31 -0.62 16.61
CA GLY A 51 -10.17 0.19 16.97
C GLY A 51 -8.96 -0.75 16.94
N GLU A 52 -8.34 -0.90 15.78
CA GLU A 52 -7.05 -1.58 15.63
C GLU A 52 -6.01 -0.69 16.30
N THR A 53 -6.07 -0.63 17.63
CA THR A 53 -4.87 -0.54 18.46
C THR A 53 -4.09 -1.79 18.12
N ILE A 54 -3.23 -1.65 17.12
CA ILE A 54 -2.10 -2.54 16.97
C ILE A 54 -1.34 -2.38 18.29
N GLU A 55 -1.49 -3.34 19.20
CA GLU A 55 -0.63 -3.46 20.37
C GLU A 55 0.76 -3.86 19.83
N ASP A 56 1.50 -2.88 19.31
CA ASP A 56 2.86 -3.09 18.85
C ASP A 56 3.75 -3.33 20.08
N ALA A 57 3.94 -4.60 20.42
CA ALA A 57 5.06 -5.05 21.22
C ALA A 57 6.34 -5.01 20.36
N ALA A 58 6.81 -3.82 20.02
CA ALA A 58 8.13 -3.60 19.42
C ALA A 58 8.89 -2.51 20.19
N ALA A 59 10.20 -2.70 20.34
CA ALA A 59 11.10 -1.80 21.07
C ALA A 59 11.37 -0.45 20.36
N ASP A 60 10.52 -0.05 19.41
CA ASP A 60 10.69 1.12 18.56
C ASP A 60 9.50 2.07 18.71
N ASP A 61 9.72 3.17 19.43
CA ASP A 61 8.71 4.19 19.77
C ASP A 61 8.04 4.83 18.53
N GLN A 62 8.58 4.65 17.32
CA GLN A 62 8.07 5.31 16.10
C GLN A 62 7.05 4.50 15.29
N ALA A 63 6.90 3.19 15.55
CA ALA A 63 6.01 2.34 14.76
C ALA A 63 4.53 2.80 14.77
N PRO A 64 3.95 3.17 15.94
CA PRO A 64 2.56 3.65 16.00
C PRO A 64 2.35 4.98 15.25
N GLU A 65 3.33 5.88 15.29
CA GLU A 65 3.28 7.15 14.53
C GLU A 65 3.40 6.90 13.02
N MET A 66 4.26 5.96 12.60
CA MET A 66 4.43 5.61 11.19
C MET A 66 3.15 4.99 10.63
N ALA A 67 2.55 4.06 11.36
CA ALA A 67 1.27 3.44 11.01
C ALA A 67 0.14 4.47 10.91
N LEU A 68 0.09 5.45 11.83
CA LEU A 68 -0.90 6.54 11.78
C LEU A 68 -0.77 7.37 10.49
N VAL A 69 0.45 7.76 10.12
CA VAL A 69 0.67 8.51 8.86
C VAL A 69 0.34 7.64 7.65
N ALA A 70 0.70 6.36 7.66
CA ALA A 70 0.37 5.43 6.58
C ALA A 70 -1.15 5.29 6.40
N ARG A 71 -1.91 5.10 7.49
CA ARG A 71 -3.38 5.07 7.43
C ARG A 71 -3.96 6.37 6.86
N PHE A 72 -3.40 7.52 7.24
CA PHE A 72 -3.79 8.80 6.65
C PHE A 72 -3.45 8.92 5.17
N LEU A 73 -2.28 8.42 4.73
CA LEU A 73 -1.91 8.36 3.30
C LEU A 73 -2.92 7.52 2.53
N LYS A 74 -3.22 6.31 3.01
CA LYS A 74 -4.19 5.42 2.36
C LYS A 74 -5.56 6.08 2.25
N PHE A 75 -6.05 6.66 3.34
CA PHE A 75 -7.31 7.39 3.35
C PHE A 75 -7.33 8.56 2.36
N ALA A 76 -6.27 9.37 2.33
CA ALA A 76 -6.17 10.52 1.43
C ALA A 76 -6.07 10.08 -0.04
N THR A 77 -5.41 8.96 -0.34
CA THR A 77 -5.41 8.34 -1.67
C THR A 77 -6.81 7.90 -2.06
N ASP A 78 -7.48 7.10 -1.23
CA ASP A 78 -8.82 6.57 -1.53
C ASP A 78 -9.84 7.72 -1.72
N LYS A 79 -9.73 8.78 -0.91
CA LYS A 79 -10.55 9.99 -1.06
C LYS A 79 -10.25 10.79 -2.32
N SER A 80 -9.01 10.76 -2.79
CA SER A 80 -8.61 11.43 -4.03
C SER A 80 -9.05 10.63 -5.27
N GLU A 81 -9.25 9.32 -5.15
CA GLU A 81 -9.72 8.43 -6.22
C GLU A 81 -11.25 8.41 -6.38
N GLN A 82 -12.02 8.68 -5.32
CA GLN A 82 -13.48 8.65 -5.34
C GLN A 82 -14.10 9.77 -6.22
N ASN A 83 -15.00 9.38 -7.15
CA ASN A 83 -15.90 10.24 -7.94
C ASN A 83 -15.24 11.46 -8.63
N ASP A 84 -14.49 11.18 -9.69
CA ASP A 84 -13.65 12.14 -10.43
C ASP A 84 -12.50 12.64 -9.54
N PRO A 85 -11.22 12.50 -9.96
CA PRO A 85 -10.09 12.78 -9.07
C PRO A 85 -10.22 14.13 -8.38
N SER A 86 -10.40 14.12 -7.05
CA SER A 86 -10.56 15.33 -6.26
C SER A 86 -9.22 16.07 -6.21
N LEU A 87 -8.98 16.92 -7.21
CA LEU A 87 -7.70 17.62 -7.39
C LEU A 87 -7.30 18.46 -6.18
N GLN A 88 -8.26 18.83 -5.33
CA GLN A 88 -8.02 19.56 -4.08
C GLN A 88 -7.25 18.75 -3.02
N PHE A 89 -7.35 17.42 -3.02
CA PHE A 89 -6.71 16.55 -2.01
C PHE A 89 -5.30 16.11 -2.42
N ILE A 90 -5.00 16.11 -3.72
CA ILE A 90 -3.70 15.71 -4.27
C ILE A 90 -2.53 16.49 -3.63
N PRO A 91 -2.58 17.83 -3.48
CA PRO A 91 -1.50 18.56 -2.81
C PRO A 91 -1.28 18.17 -1.34
N VAL A 92 -2.37 17.83 -0.63
CA VAL A 92 -2.31 17.38 0.77
C VAL A 92 -1.69 15.99 0.85
N LEU A 93 -2.15 15.06 0.02
CA LEU A 93 -1.60 13.71 -0.11
C LEU A 93 -0.10 13.77 -0.43
N LYS A 94 0.29 14.58 -1.41
CA LYS A 94 1.70 14.80 -1.77
C LYS A 94 2.51 15.30 -0.57
N THR A 95 2.00 16.28 0.16
CA THR A 95 2.66 16.83 1.35
C THR A 95 2.86 15.77 2.42
N ALA A 96 1.83 14.98 2.70
CA ALA A 96 1.91 13.87 3.65
C ALA A 96 2.88 12.77 3.19
N PHE A 97 2.91 12.47 1.89
CA PHE A 97 3.81 11.47 1.31
C PHE A 97 5.28 11.89 1.45
N LEU A 98 5.58 13.14 1.10
CA LEU A 98 6.93 13.70 1.26
C LEU A 98 7.36 13.80 2.73
N PHE A 99 6.43 14.10 3.62
CA PHE A 99 6.66 14.03 5.05
C PHE A 99 7.01 12.60 5.49
N PHE A 100 6.25 11.59 5.03
CA PHE A 100 6.50 10.19 5.36
C PHE A 100 7.89 9.74 4.88
N VAL A 101 8.22 10.03 3.63
CA VAL A 101 9.54 9.73 3.03
C VAL A 101 10.67 10.37 3.84
N THR A 102 10.53 11.66 4.16
CA THR A 102 11.59 12.40 4.87
C THR A 102 11.73 11.92 6.32
N LYS A 103 10.63 11.74 7.04
CA LYS A 103 10.63 11.40 8.47
C LYS A 103 11.03 9.93 8.70
N TYR A 104 10.49 9.00 7.91
CA TYR A 104 10.58 7.57 8.21
C TYR A 104 11.55 6.82 7.28
N LEU A 105 11.55 7.11 5.97
CA LEU A 105 12.41 6.37 5.03
C LEU A 105 13.89 6.73 5.17
N LYS A 106 14.21 8.03 5.33
CA LYS A 106 15.59 8.53 5.50
C LYS A 106 16.56 7.99 4.44
N GLY A 107 16.09 7.87 3.19
CA GLY A 107 16.86 7.35 2.06
C GLY A 107 16.88 5.82 1.93
N ASN A 108 16.17 5.08 2.77
CA ASN A 108 15.98 3.63 2.65
C ASN A 108 14.67 3.27 1.95
N GLU A 109 14.61 2.02 1.52
CA GLU A 109 13.45 1.41 0.88
C GLU A 109 12.39 1.03 1.96
N ILE A 110 11.09 1.06 1.63
CA ILE A 110 10.02 0.85 2.63
C ILE A 110 10.11 -0.53 3.29
N HIS A 111 10.49 -1.57 2.55
CA HIS A 111 10.68 -2.92 3.09
C HIS A 111 11.86 -2.97 4.06
N ALA A 112 12.91 -2.20 3.83
CA ALA A 112 14.05 -2.14 4.73
C ALA A 112 13.68 -1.49 6.08
N VAL A 113 12.86 -0.43 6.04
CA VAL A 113 12.41 0.32 7.22
C VAL A 113 11.34 -0.41 8.01
N THR A 114 10.52 -1.24 7.36
CA THR A 114 9.39 -1.94 8.00
C THR A 114 9.70 -3.39 8.38
N ARG A 115 10.90 -3.90 8.09
CA ARG A 115 11.26 -5.32 8.26
C ARG A 115 11.11 -5.85 9.69
N HIS A 116 11.23 -4.98 10.69
CA HIS A 116 11.17 -5.33 12.12
C HIS A 116 9.77 -5.20 12.72
N LEU A 117 8.82 -4.66 11.97
CA LEU A 117 7.44 -4.48 12.42
C LEU A 117 6.66 -5.79 12.34
N ALA A 118 5.58 -5.89 13.13
CA ALA A 118 4.63 -6.98 13.02
C ALA A 118 4.03 -7.06 11.60
N SER A 119 3.62 -8.26 11.18
CA SER A 119 3.18 -8.51 9.80
C SER A 119 2.04 -7.58 9.40
N ASP A 120 1.01 -7.47 10.23
CA ASP A 120 -0.18 -6.67 9.95
C ASP A 120 0.16 -5.18 9.82
N THR A 121 0.94 -4.64 10.76
CA THR A 121 1.45 -3.26 10.71
C THR A 121 2.25 -2.99 9.44
N ARG A 122 3.12 -3.93 9.08
CA ARG A 122 3.97 -3.84 7.89
C ARG A 122 3.14 -3.84 6.61
N VAL A 123 2.13 -4.70 6.50
CA VAL A 123 1.21 -4.76 5.34
C VAL A 123 0.49 -3.43 5.17
N VAL A 124 -0.08 -2.88 6.25
CA VAL A 124 -0.77 -1.57 6.22
C VAL A 124 0.15 -0.46 5.72
N ILE A 125 1.37 -0.40 6.24
CA ILE A 125 2.33 0.66 5.87
C ILE A 125 2.78 0.54 4.41
N ILE A 126 3.15 -0.67 3.97
CA ILE A 126 3.60 -0.91 2.59
C ILE A 126 2.47 -0.63 1.60
N ASN A 127 1.26 -1.12 1.87
CA ASN A 127 0.10 -0.90 1.01
C ASN A 127 -0.16 0.60 0.85
N ALA A 128 -0.28 1.34 1.96
CA ALA A 128 -0.50 2.78 1.94
C ALA A 128 0.58 3.53 1.16
N PHE A 129 1.85 3.15 1.36
CA PHE A 129 2.97 3.76 0.68
C PHE A 129 2.89 3.59 -0.83
N PHE A 130 2.66 2.37 -1.32
CA PHE A 130 2.57 2.11 -2.76
C PHE A 130 1.29 2.67 -3.38
N SER A 131 0.15 2.63 -2.68
CA SER A 131 -1.08 3.29 -3.13
C SER A 131 -0.84 4.79 -3.36
N ALA A 132 -0.26 5.49 -2.39
CA ALA A 132 0.04 6.92 -2.53
C ALA A 132 1.06 7.20 -3.64
N LEU A 133 2.15 6.41 -3.70
CA LEU A 133 3.20 6.59 -4.71
C LEU A 133 2.68 6.43 -6.13
N VAL A 134 1.93 5.37 -6.40
CA VAL A 134 1.40 5.08 -7.74
C VAL A 134 0.36 6.12 -8.12
N PHE A 135 -0.58 6.44 -7.22
CA PHE A 135 -1.61 7.44 -7.49
C PHE A 135 -1.01 8.84 -7.76
N LEU A 136 -0.06 9.29 -6.95
CA LEU A 136 0.58 10.59 -7.17
C LEU A 136 1.34 10.65 -8.50
N ARG A 137 1.89 9.52 -8.97
CA ARG A 137 2.57 9.43 -10.27
C ARG A 137 1.59 9.37 -11.44
N SER A 138 0.46 8.66 -11.30
CA SER A 138 -0.55 8.59 -12.36
C SER A 138 -1.22 9.96 -12.59
N MET A 139 -1.25 10.81 -11.56
CA MET A 139 -1.75 12.19 -11.62
C MET A 139 -0.69 13.24 -11.99
N ASP A 140 0.54 12.84 -12.35
CA ASP A 140 1.68 13.74 -12.60
C ASP A 140 1.95 14.75 -11.45
N ALA A 141 1.59 14.37 -10.22
CA ALA A 141 1.66 15.23 -9.05
C ALA A 141 2.98 15.08 -8.29
N LEU A 142 3.75 14.03 -8.54
CA LEU A 142 5.02 13.74 -7.88
C LEU A 142 6.16 13.60 -8.90
N ALA A 143 7.04 14.58 -8.95
CA ALA A 143 8.18 14.58 -9.85
C ALA A 143 9.28 13.63 -9.34
N ALA A 144 10.07 13.06 -10.27
CA ALA A 144 11.17 12.16 -9.94
C ALA A 144 12.20 12.77 -8.96
N GLN A 145 12.45 14.07 -9.09
CA GLN A 145 13.34 14.83 -8.21
C GLN A 145 12.83 14.97 -6.76
N GLU A 146 11.51 14.83 -6.56
CA GLU A 146 10.89 14.90 -5.23
C GLU A 146 10.94 13.55 -4.53
N TYR A 147 10.82 12.46 -5.28
CA TYR A 147 11.04 11.12 -4.77
C TYR A 147 11.54 10.15 -5.85
N THR A 148 12.76 9.66 -5.63
CA THR A 148 13.36 8.55 -6.37
C THR A 148 13.62 7.40 -5.39
N PRO A 149 13.11 6.18 -5.64
CA PRO A 149 13.44 5.01 -4.81
C PRO A 149 14.95 4.80 -4.73
N PRO A 150 15.49 4.41 -3.56
CA PRO A 150 16.91 4.19 -3.40
C PRO A 150 17.40 3.05 -4.29
N THR A 151 18.64 3.18 -4.78
CA THR A 151 19.29 2.10 -5.54
C THR A 151 19.62 0.95 -4.60
N SER A 152 19.20 -0.26 -4.96
CA SER A 152 19.52 -1.45 -4.17
C SER A 152 21.01 -1.78 -4.24
N ALA A 153 21.64 -1.98 -3.07
CA ALA A 153 23.04 -2.37 -2.97
C ALA A 153 23.34 -3.69 -3.70
N LEU A 154 22.39 -4.63 -3.71
CA LEU A 154 22.53 -5.90 -4.43
C LEU A 154 22.58 -5.69 -5.94
N PHE A 155 21.72 -4.82 -6.48
CA PHE A 155 21.72 -4.50 -7.91
C PHE A 155 22.95 -3.69 -8.32
N ALA A 156 23.43 -2.77 -7.47
CA ALA A 156 24.69 -2.06 -7.69
C ALA A 156 25.88 -3.03 -7.75
N ALA A 157 25.99 -3.95 -6.78
CA ALA A 157 27.04 -4.98 -6.77
C ALA A 157 26.99 -5.89 -8.02
N ALA A 158 25.79 -6.20 -8.52
CA ALA A 158 25.64 -6.96 -9.75
C ALA A 158 26.12 -6.17 -10.98
N GLN A 159 25.81 -4.87 -11.04
CA GLN A 159 26.27 -3.98 -12.11
C GLN A 159 27.79 -3.77 -12.09
N GLU A 160 28.40 -3.72 -10.91
CA GLU A 160 29.85 -3.62 -10.71
C GLU A 160 30.59 -4.96 -10.92
N GLY A 161 29.86 -6.07 -11.09
CA GLY A 161 30.42 -7.39 -11.32
C GLY A 161 30.90 -8.12 -10.06
N SER A 162 30.67 -7.56 -8.87
CA SER A 162 30.96 -8.20 -7.58
C SER A 162 29.88 -9.19 -7.11
N ALA A 163 28.72 -9.20 -7.77
CA ALA A 163 27.66 -10.19 -7.60
C ALA A 163 27.11 -10.68 -8.94
N LYS A 164 26.48 -11.85 -8.96
CA LYS A 164 25.71 -12.37 -10.12
C LYS A 164 24.31 -12.72 -9.67
N LEU A 165 23.32 -12.30 -10.43
CA LEU A 165 21.90 -12.53 -10.13
C LEU A 165 21.36 -13.67 -10.99
N PHE A 166 20.62 -14.58 -10.38
CA PHE A 166 19.89 -15.65 -11.04
C PHE A 166 18.47 -15.68 -10.47
N ALA A 167 17.47 -15.75 -11.34
CA ALA A 167 16.07 -15.93 -10.94
C ALA A 167 15.71 -17.41 -10.99
N ILE A 168 15.10 -17.92 -9.92
CA ILE A 168 14.60 -19.29 -9.82
C ILE A 168 13.13 -19.20 -9.42
N PHE A 169 12.26 -19.85 -10.18
CA PHE A 169 10.83 -19.93 -9.89
C PHE A 169 10.53 -21.35 -9.42
N GLY A 170 9.98 -21.46 -8.20
CA GLY A 170 9.60 -22.74 -7.61
C GLY A 170 8.35 -23.34 -8.25
N GLY A 171 8.03 -24.57 -7.87
CA GLY A 171 6.82 -25.30 -8.30
C GLY A 171 6.02 -25.83 -7.11
N GLN A 172 5.13 -26.78 -7.40
CA GLN A 172 4.29 -27.44 -6.40
C GLN A 172 5.10 -28.25 -5.38
N GLY A 173 4.55 -28.41 -4.16
CA GLY A 173 5.09 -29.32 -3.13
C GLY A 173 5.93 -28.65 -2.03
N ASN A 174 6.05 -27.32 -2.02
CA ASN A 174 6.73 -26.59 -0.94
C ASN A 174 5.81 -26.20 0.22
N ILE A 175 4.57 -25.80 -0.08
CA ILE A 175 3.53 -25.38 0.87
C ILE A 175 2.14 -25.75 0.34
N GLU A 176 1.17 -25.94 1.24
CA GLU A 176 -0.24 -26.15 0.88
C GLU A 176 -1.02 -24.83 0.87
N GLU A 177 -0.48 -23.79 1.52
CA GLU A 177 -1.05 -22.46 1.70
C GLU A 177 -0.71 -21.46 0.57
N TYR A 178 -0.46 -21.94 -0.65
CA TYR A 178 -0.06 -21.09 -1.79
C TYR A 178 -1.06 -19.96 -2.09
N PHE A 179 -2.35 -20.21 -1.82
CA PHE A 179 -3.39 -19.22 -2.05
C PHE A 179 -3.35 -18.10 -0.99
N ASP A 180 -2.89 -18.41 0.22
CA ASP A 180 -2.73 -17.41 1.27
C ASP A 180 -1.56 -16.47 0.93
N GLU A 181 -0.48 -16.98 0.32
CA GLU A 181 0.58 -16.13 -0.23
C GLU A 181 0.05 -15.19 -1.34
N LEU A 182 -0.82 -15.69 -2.23
CA LEU A 182 -1.47 -14.84 -3.23
C LEU A 182 -2.35 -13.77 -2.58
N ALA A 183 -3.11 -14.12 -1.54
CA ALA A 183 -3.93 -13.18 -0.79
C ALA A 183 -3.09 -12.10 -0.09
N ASP A 184 -1.96 -12.49 0.51
CA ASP A 184 -1.00 -11.58 1.14
C ASP A 184 -0.39 -10.62 0.12
N ILE A 185 0.04 -11.12 -1.05
CA ILE A 185 0.57 -10.30 -2.15
C ILE A 185 -0.50 -9.33 -2.65
N TYR A 186 -1.71 -9.83 -2.92
CA TYR A 186 -2.82 -9.02 -3.42
C TYR A 186 -3.21 -7.92 -2.41
N THR A 187 -3.23 -8.24 -1.12
CA THR A 187 -3.55 -7.28 -0.05
C THR A 187 -2.44 -6.25 0.12
N THR A 188 -1.18 -6.68 0.15
CA THR A 188 -0.02 -5.79 0.39
C THR A 188 0.25 -4.86 -0.78
N TYR A 189 0.08 -5.35 -2.01
CA TYR A 189 0.50 -4.67 -3.24
C TYR A 189 -0.65 -4.44 -4.21
N SER A 190 -1.91 -4.34 -3.73
CA SER A 190 -3.11 -4.25 -4.58
C SER A 190 -2.94 -3.26 -5.73
N THR A 191 -2.51 -2.02 -5.45
CA THR A 191 -2.29 -0.99 -6.48
C THR A 191 -1.27 -1.36 -7.56
N LEU A 192 -0.36 -2.31 -7.33
CA LEU A 192 0.65 -2.76 -8.30
C LEU A 192 0.23 -4.02 -9.06
N VAL A 193 -0.51 -4.93 -8.41
CA VAL A 193 -0.79 -6.27 -8.96
C VAL A 193 -2.24 -6.49 -9.35
N GLN A 194 -3.17 -5.63 -8.91
CA GLN A 194 -4.60 -5.85 -9.07
C GLN A 194 -4.99 -6.10 -10.52
N ASP A 195 -4.61 -5.22 -11.46
CA ASP A 195 -4.96 -5.35 -12.87
C ASP A 195 -4.50 -6.70 -13.44
N TYR A 196 -3.24 -7.09 -13.16
CA TYR A 196 -2.69 -8.37 -13.61
C TYR A 196 -3.44 -9.57 -13.02
N VAL A 197 -3.73 -9.53 -11.72
CA VAL A 197 -4.44 -10.62 -11.04
C VAL A 197 -5.88 -10.73 -11.54
N GLU A 198 -6.57 -9.60 -11.75
CA GLU A 198 -7.93 -9.58 -12.29
C GLU A 198 -7.99 -10.13 -13.72
N ASP A 199 -7.06 -9.73 -14.58
CA ASP A 199 -6.95 -10.24 -15.96
C ASP A 199 -6.69 -11.75 -15.98
N MET A 200 -5.72 -12.22 -15.20
CA MET A 200 -5.40 -13.66 -15.13
C MET A 200 -6.54 -14.48 -14.54
N ALA A 201 -7.20 -13.97 -13.49
CA ALA A 201 -8.37 -14.62 -12.91
C ALA A 201 -9.52 -14.72 -13.92
N ALA A 202 -9.74 -13.70 -14.75
CA ALA A 202 -10.75 -13.73 -15.80
C ALA A 202 -10.45 -14.82 -16.85
N VAL A 203 -9.20 -14.92 -17.30
CA VAL A 203 -8.74 -15.96 -18.25
C VAL A 203 -8.92 -17.36 -17.66
N LEU A 204 -8.44 -17.58 -16.43
CA LEU A 204 -8.55 -18.86 -15.74
C LEU A 204 -10.01 -19.30 -15.56
N ARG A 205 -10.87 -18.37 -15.15
CA ARG A 205 -12.29 -18.63 -14.95
C ARG A 205 -12.99 -19.02 -16.25
N GLU A 206 -12.63 -18.39 -17.37
CA GLU A 206 -13.19 -18.74 -18.68
C GLU A 206 -12.78 -20.16 -19.10
N HIS A 207 -11.49 -20.49 -18.98
CA HIS A 207 -11.00 -21.82 -19.33
C HIS A 207 -11.58 -22.93 -18.43
N ALA A 208 -11.69 -22.68 -17.13
CA ALA A 208 -12.28 -23.64 -16.18
C ALA A 208 -13.76 -23.94 -16.44
N ARG A 209 -14.46 -23.09 -17.20
CA ARG A 209 -15.88 -23.27 -17.59
C ARG A 209 -16.05 -24.01 -18.91
N SER A 210 -14.99 -24.30 -19.65
CA SER A 210 -15.07 -25.10 -20.87
C SER A 210 -15.63 -26.50 -20.58
N GLU A 211 -16.30 -27.11 -21.55
CA GLU A 211 -16.91 -28.44 -21.38
C GLU A 211 -15.89 -29.46 -20.87
N ASP A 212 -14.68 -29.45 -21.44
CA ASP A 212 -13.59 -30.37 -21.09
C ASP A 212 -13.00 -30.12 -19.69
N ALA A 213 -12.94 -28.87 -19.22
CA ALA A 213 -12.33 -28.52 -17.94
C ALA A 213 -13.33 -28.52 -16.76
N SER A 214 -14.61 -28.26 -17.04
CA SER A 214 -15.65 -28.09 -16.01
C SER A 214 -15.81 -29.32 -15.11
N VAL A 215 -15.52 -30.52 -15.64
CA VAL A 215 -15.57 -31.78 -14.89
C VAL A 215 -14.49 -31.86 -13.80
N PHE A 216 -13.37 -31.15 -13.96
CA PHE A 216 -12.27 -31.09 -12.99
C PHE A 216 -12.45 -29.94 -11.98
N HIS A 217 -13.26 -28.93 -12.32
CA HIS A 217 -13.49 -27.75 -11.48
C HIS A 217 -14.91 -27.70 -10.89
N SER A 218 -15.25 -28.69 -10.07
CA SER A 218 -16.59 -28.81 -9.47
C SER A 218 -17.02 -27.63 -8.59
N LYS A 219 -16.06 -26.87 -8.01
CA LYS A 219 -16.32 -25.62 -7.27
C LYS A 219 -15.97 -24.36 -8.08
N GLY A 220 -15.67 -24.52 -9.37
CA GLY A 220 -15.19 -23.45 -10.26
C GLY A 220 -13.76 -22.98 -9.95
N LEU A 221 -13.36 -21.91 -10.63
CA LEU A 221 -12.06 -21.24 -10.45
C LEU A 221 -12.28 -19.73 -10.38
N ASP A 222 -12.84 -19.26 -9.26
CA ASP A 222 -13.21 -17.85 -9.03
C ASP A 222 -12.22 -17.15 -8.09
N VAL A 223 -10.98 -17.02 -8.55
CA VAL A 223 -9.86 -16.46 -7.78
C VAL A 223 -10.21 -15.10 -7.15
N MET A 224 -10.86 -14.21 -7.91
CA MET A 224 -11.25 -12.89 -7.39
C MET A 224 -12.33 -12.98 -6.31
N GLY A 225 -13.29 -13.91 -6.46
CA GLY A 225 -14.29 -14.16 -5.42
C GLY A 225 -13.62 -14.59 -4.11
N TRP A 226 -12.66 -15.51 -4.19
CA TRP A 226 -11.94 -16.03 -3.02
C TRP A 226 -11.02 -14.99 -2.37
N LEU A 227 -10.39 -14.10 -3.16
CA LEU A 227 -9.57 -13.00 -2.65
C LEU A 227 -10.42 -11.91 -1.95
N ARG A 228 -11.59 -11.59 -2.51
CA ARG A 228 -12.48 -10.55 -1.95
C ARG A 228 -13.29 -11.04 -0.76
N SER A 229 -13.61 -12.33 -0.75
CA SER A 229 -14.40 -12.99 0.29
C SER A 229 -13.69 -14.27 0.73
N PRO A 230 -12.77 -14.20 1.71
CA PRO A 230 -12.01 -15.36 2.19
C PRO A 230 -12.90 -16.54 2.63
N ASP A 231 -14.10 -16.27 3.16
CA ASP A 231 -15.08 -17.31 3.55
C ASP A 231 -15.63 -18.12 2.36
N SER A 232 -15.50 -17.60 1.14
CA SER A 232 -15.90 -18.30 -0.09
C SER A 232 -14.80 -19.20 -0.66
N LYS A 233 -13.59 -19.14 -0.08
CA LYS A 233 -12.43 -19.94 -0.50
C LYS A 233 -12.72 -21.43 -0.30
N PRO A 234 -12.49 -22.28 -1.33
CA PRO A 234 -12.58 -23.73 -1.17
C PRO A 234 -11.60 -24.27 -0.13
N ASP A 235 -11.84 -25.52 0.31
CA ASP A 235 -10.90 -26.25 1.14
C ASP A 235 -9.54 -26.45 0.45
N VAL A 236 -8.49 -26.64 1.27
CA VAL A 236 -7.12 -26.87 0.80
C VAL A 236 -7.07 -28.04 -0.18
N ALA A 237 -7.82 -29.11 0.08
CA ALA A 237 -7.87 -30.29 -0.79
C ALA A 237 -8.31 -29.96 -2.22
N TYR A 238 -9.27 -29.05 -2.40
CA TYR A 238 -9.67 -28.59 -3.72
C TYR A 238 -8.61 -27.67 -4.34
N LEU A 239 -8.03 -26.75 -3.57
CA LEU A 239 -7.03 -25.80 -4.06
C LEU A 239 -5.74 -26.48 -4.53
N VAL A 240 -5.24 -27.48 -3.80
CA VAL A 240 -4.02 -28.22 -4.17
C VAL A 240 -4.27 -29.31 -5.21
N SER A 241 -5.54 -29.61 -5.52
CA SER A 241 -5.85 -30.56 -6.59
C SER A 241 -5.40 -29.98 -7.92
N ALA A 242 -4.42 -30.63 -8.55
CA ALA A 242 -4.08 -30.34 -9.93
C ALA A 242 -5.23 -30.88 -10.81
N PRO A 243 -5.87 -30.03 -11.64
CA PRO A 243 -6.79 -30.50 -12.66
C PRO A 243 -6.07 -31.31 -13.76
#